data_AF-A0A892IKS0-F1
#
_entry.id   AF-A0A892IKS0-F1
#
_cell.length_a   1.000
_cell.length_b   1.000
_cell.length_c   1.000
_cell.angle_alpha   90.00
_cell.angle_beta   90.00
_cell.angle_gamma   90.00
#
_symmetry.space_group_name_H-M   'P 1'
#
loop_
_entity.id
_entity.type
_entity.pdbx_description
1 polymer ?
#
loop_
_entity_poly.entity_id
_entity_poly.type
_entity_poly.pdbx_seq_one_letter_code
_entity_poly.pdbx_strand_id
1 'polypeptide(L)'
;MTIRTTLLATLMTFCALTAHAASAPEPASNANTERSSTSLNASQQRKIDGIRAQMISKGIDPDSPQGQIVMRFSEDLVSNPAAAAQLRAVPHAGMGELIWKQRLSPDGRLRALERTKELVNSLGNGCDVDKLRELKRVDSINKLPPRALQAMFDLIEILPSAKASQDDADTIGDRLDSVAEYATAFSARFAARMKAKPFPFNECEELTLRIDTILSMADPARRRMSLEFMKILGGRPTVLADVVTDPRSYLDEAFDSQALPSAMRTVLPADGSQHLPFSTITIDGEWAGNLALTSGKGFVYTITNRRNDGVITELLRTVDNAGATQVVDFGMYYGLMPLRNRQVTYEYATPLALFTDDAEIVAQNMPFQSGEKLSLPFPAPSYNGYTRQDCVFGKTKAASSVFPALTGSALEFQCDWIGADLPILKMHGVWLPDYHVKFYLSAERGSDRSELLVHNITIR
;
A
#
# COMPACT_ATOMS: atom_id res chain seq x y z
N MET A 1 11.15 -3.14 12.50
CA MET A 1 10.10 -2.50 13.35
C MET A 1 9.68 -3.42 14.49
N THR A 2 10.43 -3.40 15.59
CA THR A 2 10.21 -4.22 16.80
C THR A 2 9.77 -3.31 17.96
N ILE A 3 8.75 -2.49 17.72
CA ILE A 3 8.09 -1.57 18.69
C ILE A 3 6.75 -2.19 19.14
N ARG A 4 6.67 -3.53 19.25
CA ARG A 4 5.37 -4.22 19.16
C ARG A 4 4.59 -4.49 20.44
N THR A 5 5.09 -4.35 21.68
CA THR A 5 4.36 -4.99 22.80
C THR A 5 4.35 -4.34 24.19
N THR A 6 5.00 -3.21 24.46
CA THR A 6 5.40 -2.92 25.87
C THR A 6 4.90 -1.62 26.53
N LEU A 7 4.12 -0.77 25.85
CA LEU A 7 3.69 0.54 26.37
C LEU A 7 2.46 0.48 27.32
N LEU A 8 1.66 -0.58 27.25
CA LEU A 8 0.29 -0.56 27.77
C LEU A 8 0.09 -1.15 29.17
N ALA A 9 1.02 -1.96 29.69
CA ALA A 9 0.85 -2.61 30.99
C ALA A 9 0.64 -1.58 32.13
N THR A 10 1.34 -0.45 32.05
CA THR A 10 1.32 0.63 33.04
C THR A 10 0.07 1.51 32.97
N LEU A 11 -0.41 1.80 31.76
CA LEU A 11 -1.63 2.56 31.49
C LEU A 11 -2.90 1.73 31.77
N MET A 12 -2.85 0.42 31.49
CA MET A 12 -3.86 -0.54 31.93
C MET A 12 -3.88 -0.70 33.45
N THR A 13 -2.76 -0.47 34.15
CA THR A 13 -2.78 -0.44 35.62
C THR A 13 -3.63 0.75 36.08
N PHE A 14 -3.46 1.94 35.50
CA PHE A 14 -4.34 3.10 35.81
C PHE A 14 -5.79 2.89 35.35
N CYS A 15 -6.05 2.33 34.17
CA CYS A 15 -7.42 2.01 33.72
C CYS A 15 -8.08 0.91 34.58
N ALA A 16 -7.31 -0.07 35.05
CA ALA A 16 -7.78 -1.10 35.98
C ALA A 16 -8.01 -0.53 37.39
N LEU A 17 -7.21 0.44 37.81
CA LEU A 17 -7.36 1.14 39.10
C LEU A 17 -8.57 2.08 39.11
N THR A 18 -8.80 2.83 38.04
CA THR A 18 -10.04 3.61 37.85
C THR A 18 -11.26 2.71 37.65
N ALA A 19 -11.08 1.49 37.13
CA ALA A 19 -12.13 0.48 37.02
C ALA A 19 -12.51 -0.19 38.34
N HIS A 20 -11.54 -0.55 39.18
CA HIS A 20 -11.80 -1.15 40.49
C HIS A 20 -12.40 -0.13 41.47
N ALA A 21 -12.00 1.15 41.39
CA ALA A 21 -12.62 2.23 42.17
C ALA A 21 -14.07 2.55 41.73
N ALA A 22 -14.49 2.09 40.54
CA ALA A 22 -15.87 2.22 40.05
C ALA A 22 -16.78 1.04 40.39
N SER A 23 -16.30 0.05 41.16
CA SER A 23 -17.02 -1.20 41.47
C SER A 23 -17.56 -1.31 42.90
N ALA A 24 -17.43 -0.27 43.73
CA ALA A 24 -18.14 -0.24 45.01
C ALA A 24 -19.66 -0.12 44.73
N PRO A 25 -20.54 -0.89 45.40
CA PRO A 25 -21.96 -0.90 45.08
C PRO A 25 -22.58 0.48 45.36
N GLU A 26 -23.18 1.12 44.35
CA GLU A 26 -24.06 2.27 44.57
C GLU A 26 -25.45 1.76 45.02
N PRO A 27 -26.08 2.38 46.03
CA PRO A 27 -27.52 2.27 46.20
C PRO A 27 -28.21 3.08 45.11
N ALA A 28 -29.27 2.49 44.54
CA ALA A 28 -30.00 3.00 43.38
C ALA A 28 -30.52 4.44 43.53
N SER A 29 -30.42 5.24 42.46
CA SER A 29 -31.33 6.36 42.20
C SER A 29 -31.30 6.79 40.73
N ASN A 30 -32.46 7.28 40.29
CA ASN A 30 -32.98 7.37 38.94
C ASN A 30 -32.28 8.38 38.01
N ALA A 31 -32.43 8.09 36.71
CA ALA A 31 -32.00 8.90 35.60
C ALA A 31 -32.67 10.29 35.54
N ASN A 32 -31.89 11.30 35.18
CA ASN A 32 -32.27 12.30 34.19
C ASN A 32 -31.03 12.97 33.60
N THR A 33 -31.02 13.07 32.27
CA THR A 33 -29.92 13.58 31.44
C THR A 33 -30.17 15.05 31.14
N GLU A 34 -29.25 15.93 31.55
CA GLU A 34 -29.05 17.24 30.93
C GLU A 34 -27.56 17.57 30.94
N ARG A 35 -27.00 17.86 29.76
CA ARG A 35 -25.64 18.38 29.59
C ARG A 35 -25.63 19.81 30.11
N SER A 36 -25.15 19.99 31.33
CA SER A 36 -24.72 21.28 31.87
C SER A 36 -23.32 21.12 32.45
N SER A 37 -22.52 22.20 32.39
CA SER A 37 -21.15 22.29 32.89
C SER A 37 -21.00 21.56 34.23
N THR A 38 -20.39 20.38 34.21
CA THR A 38 -20.62 19.39 35.27
C THR A 38 -19.55 19.53 36.33
N SER A 39 -19.90 20.18 37.45
CA SER A 39 -19.18 19.93 38.70
C SER A 39 -19.28 18.43 39.00
N LEU A 40 -18.16 17.75 39.20
CA LEU A 40 -18.12 16.34 39.58
C LEU A 40 -19.05 16.09 40.77
N ASN A 41 -19.88 15.05 40.71
CA ASN A 41 -20.71 14.68 41.86
C ASN A 41 -19.84 14.10 43.00
N ALA A 42 -20.37 13.99 44.22
CA ALA A 42 -19.62 13.51 45.38
C ALA A 42 -19.05 12.08 45.24
N SER A 43 -19.62 11.24 44.36
CA SER A 43 -19.10 9.91 44.03
C SER A 43 -17.89 10.02 43.09
N GLN A 44 -17.98 10.87 42.07
CA GLN A 44 -16.91 11.17 41.13
C GLN A 44 -15.73 11.87 41.80
N GLN A 45 -15.98 12.86 42.67
CA GLN A 45 -14.94 13.56 43.40
C GLN A 45 -14.11 12.60 44.27
N ARG A 46 -14.77 11.68 44.99
CA ARG A 46 -14.07 10.65 45.79
C ARG A 46 -13.17 9.74 44.94
N LYS A 47 -13.57 9.45 43.69
CA LYS A 47 -12.74 8.66 42.75
C LYS A 47 -11.50 9.46 42.33
N ILE A 48 -11.66 10.74 42.02
CA ILE A 48 -10.54 11.64 41.66
C ILE A 48 -9.58 11.82 42.82
N ASP A 49 -10.07 12.00 44.05
CA ASP A 49 -9.23 12.11 45.25
C ASP A 49 -8.43 10.82 45.50
N GLY A 50 -9.04 9.65 45.25
CA GLY A 50 -8.36 8.36 45.31
C GLY A 50 -7.25 8.21 44.26
N ILE A 51 -7.48 8.66 43.03
CA ILE A 51 -6.47 8.67 41.96
C ILE A 51 -5.30 9.59 42.33
N ARG A 52 -5.60 10.78 42.86
CA ARG A 52 -4.60 11.75 43.33
C ARG A 52 -3.71 11.13 44.43
N ALA A 53 -4.30 10.50 45.45
CA ALA A 53 -3.55 9.83 46.51
C ALA A 53 -2.66 8.69 45.98
N GLN A 54 -3.16 7.97 44.98
CA GLN A 54 -2.42 6.88 44.36
C GLN A 54 -1.23 7.38 43.54
N MET A 55 -1.38 8.48 42.79
CA MET A 55 -0.27 9.11 42.07
C MET A 55 0.87 9.48 43.02
N ILE A 56 0.54 10.12 44.15
CA ILE A 56 1.51 10.47 45.21
C ILE A 56 2.21 9.21 45.72
N SER A 57 1.47 8.12 46.00
CA SER A 57 2.05 6.84 46.47
C SER A 57 3.01 6.20 45.46
N LYS A 58 2.89 6.55 44.18
CA LYS A 58 3.74 6.07 43.07
C LYS A 58 4.83 7.08 42.70
N GLY A 59 5.00 8.16 43.47
CA GLY A 59 6.02 9.18 43.24
C GLY A 59 5.70 10.12 42.07
N ILE A 60 4.43 10.22 41.67
CA ILE A 60 3.97 11.20 40.66
C ILE A 60 3.33 12.36 41.40
N ASP A 61 3.91 13.55 41.25
CA ASP A 61 3.33 14.79 41.77
C ASP A 61 2.10 15.17 40.91
N PRO A 62 0.87 15.14 41.45
CA PRO A 62 -0.35 15.48 40.71
C PRO A 62 -0.38 16.92 40.19
N ASP A 63 0.38 17.82 40.82
CA ASP A 63 0.40 19.24 40.48
C ASP A 63 1.55 19.57 39.50
N SER A 64 2.45 18.62 39.23
CA SER A 64 3.44 18.72 38.14
C SER A 64 2.77 18.74 36.76
N PRO A 65 3.44 19.26 35.70
CA PRO A 65 2.89 19.27 34.35
C PRO A 65 2.43 17.88 33.87
N GLN A 66 3.18 16.82 34.18
CA GLN A 66 2.82 15.44 33.87
C GLN A 66 1.64 14.95 34.72
N GLY A 67 1.64 15.27 36.02
CA GLY A 67 0.54 14.94 36.93
C GLY A 67 -0.78 15.54 36.49
N GLN A 68 -0.80 16.80 36.08
CA GLN A 68 -1.99 17.48 35.59
C GLN A 68 -2.55 16.87 34.30
N ILE A 69 -1.71 16.27 33.45
CA ILE A 69 -2.17 15.54 32.26
C ILE A 69 -2.87 14.24 32.67
N VAL A 70 -2.27 13.47 33.59
CA VAL A 70 -2.87 12.23 34.11
C VAL A 70 -4.18 12.52 34.84
N MET A 71 -4.24 13.60 35.61
CA MET A 71 -5.46 14.01 36.33
C MET A 71 -6.57 14.39 35.35
N ARG A 72 -6.29 15.19 34.31
CA ARG A 72 -7.29 15.55 33.29
C ARG A 72 -7.86 14.32 32.58
N PHE A 73 -6.99 13.42 32.12
CA PHE A 73 -7.42 12.16 31.50
C PHE A 73 -8.31 11.33 32.46
N SER A 74 -7.93 11.29 33.74
CA SER A 74 -8.69 10.56 34.76
C SER A 74 -10.06 11.20 35.05
N GLU A 75 -10.13 12.52 35.10
CA GLU A 75 -11.36 13.30 35.23
C GLU A 75 -12.31 13.06 34.06
N ASP A 76 -11.79 13.04 32.83
CA ASP A 76 -12.58 12.75 31.63
C ASP A 76 -13.16 11.33 31.65
N LEU A 77 -12.39 10.33 32.08
CA LEU A 77 -12.89 8.96 32.23
C LEU A 77 -13.92 8.78 33.34
N VAL A 78 -13.75 9.46 34.47
CA VAL A 78 -14.72 9.44 35.58
C VAL A 78 -16.00 10.16 35.19
N SER A 79 -15.90 11.18 34.35
CA SER A 79 -17.04 11.95 33.83
C SER A 79 -17.75 11.25 32.66
N ASN A 80 -17.08 10.32 31.99
CA ASN A 80 -17.63 9.56 30.86
C ASN A 80 -17.56 8.03 31.08
N PRO A 81 -18.55 7.44 31.79
CA PRO A 81 -18.59 6.01 32.08
C PRO A 81 -18.61 5.13 30.83
N ALA A 82 -19.17 5.61 29.72
CA ALA A 82 -19.22 4.88 28.46
C ALA A 82 -17.82 4.75 27.82
N ALA A 83 -17.04 5.84 27.81
CA ALA A 83 -15.65 5.81 27.36
C ALA A 83 -14.79 4.93 28.29
N ALA A 84 -14.99 5.00 29.60
CA ALA A 84 -14.32 4.14 30.56
C ALA A 84 -14.65 2.66 30.35
N ALA A 85 -15.91 2.31 30.07
CA ALA A 85 -16.32 0.94 29.76
C ALA A 85 -15.70 0.43 28.45
N GLN A 86 -15.64 1.27 27.41
CA GLN A 86 -15.01 0.92 26.14
C GLN A 86 -13.51 0.66 26.32
N LEU A 87 -12.78 1.49 27.07
CA LEU A 87 -11.37 1.27 27.37
C LEU A 87 -11.13 -0.02 28.18
N ARG A 88 -12.05 -0.40 29.08
CA ARG A 88 -11.96 -1.68 29.81
C ARG A 88 -12.21 -2.89 28.92
N ALA A 89 -13.04 -2.76 27.90
CA ALA A 89 -13.34 -3.83 26.95
C ALA A 89 -12.20 -4.09 25.96
N VAL A 90 -11.23 -3.16 25.87
CA VAL A 90 -10.05 -3.33 25.05
C VAL A 90 -9.11 -4.37 25.69
N PRO A 91 -8.66 -5.41 24.96
CA PRO A 91 -7.77 -6.43 25.49
C PRO A 91 -6.48 -5.83 26.08
N HIS A 92 -5.89 -6.47 27.10
CA HIS A 92 -4.57 -6.11 27.63
C HIS A 92 -3.46 -6.43 26.60
N ALA A 93 -3.42 -5.69 25.50
CA ALA A 93 -2.43 -5.83 24.43
C ALA A 93 -1.56 -4.57 24.32
N GLY A 94 -0.44 -4.61 23.60
CA GLY A 94 0.39 -3.41 23.43
C GLY A 94 -0.34 -2.28 22.70
N MET A 95 0.09 -1.02 22.83
CA MET A 95 -0.45 0.13 22.06
C MET A 95 -0.53 -0.15 20.56
N GLY A 96 0.45 -0.90 20.04
CA GLY A 96 0.47 -1.31 18.65
C GLY A 96 -0.70 -2.24 18.26
N GLU A 97 -1.14 -3.09 19.16
CA GLU A 97 -2.36 -3.88 18.96
C GLU A 97 -3.62 -3.05 19.20
N LEU A 98 -3.58 -2.11 20.15
CA LEU A 98 -4.74 -1.31 20.49
C LEU A 98 -5.15 -0.38 19.37
N ILE A 99 -4.22 0.42 18.84
CA ILE A 99 -4.55 1.49 17.90
C ILE A 99 -4.41 1.00 16.47
N TRP A 100 -3.32 0.30 16.16
CA TRP A 100 -3.00 -0.05 14.77
C TRP A 100 -3.78 -1.25 14.23
N LYS A 101 -4.32 -2.11 15.12
CA LYS A 101 -5.21 -3.21 14.71
C LYS A 101 -6.70 -2.88 14.82
N GLN A 102 -7.05 -1.79 15.50
CA GLN A 102 -8.43 -1.31 15.60
C GLN A 102 -8.96 -0.86 14.23
N ARG A 103 -10.29 -0.98 14.05
CA ARG A 103 -11.02 -0.40 12.93
C ARG A 103 -11.41 1.03 13.30
N LEU A 104 -10.49 1.97 13.11
CA LEU A 104 -10.76 3.40 13.30
C LEU A 104 -11.45 3.99 12.07
N SER A 105 -12.34 4.96 12.27
CA SER A 105 -12.87 5.80 11.19
C SER A 105 -11.76 6.58 10.48
N PRO A 106 -12.00 7.12 9.26
CA PRO A 106 -11.01 7.95 8.56
C PRO A 106 -10.42 9.07 9.41
N ASP A 107 -11.27 9.86 10.09
CA ASP A 107 -10.83 10.93 10.97
C ASP A 107 -10.10 10.41 12.22
N GLY A 108 -10.49 9.24 12.73
CA GLY A 108 -9.80 8.56 13.82
C GLY A 108 -8.37 8.16 13.43
N ARG A 109 -8.17 7.63 12.21
CA ARG A 109 -6.84 7.29 11.69
C ARG A 109 -5.96 8.51 11.53
N LEU A 110 -6.46 9.58 10.91
CA LEU A 110 -5.68 10.81 10.71
C LEU A 110 -5.24 11.42 12.03
N ARG A 111 -6.15 11.54 13.01
CA ARG A 111 -5.80 11.97 14.37
C ARG A 111 -4.76 11.05 15.01
N ALA A 112 -4.87 9.74 14.84
CA ALA A 112 -3.88 8.81 15.39
C ALA A 112 -2.49 9.01 14.76
N LEU A 113 -2.41 9.31 13.46
CA LEU A 113 -1.15 9.65 12.81
C LEU A 113 -0.57 10.96 13.31
N GLU A 114 -1.39 12.01 13.45
CA GLU A 114 -0.99 13.30 14.01
C GLU A 114 -0.41 13.14 15.42
N ARG A 115 -1.13 12.42 16.30
CA ARG A 115 -0.64 12.17 17.67
C ARG A 115 0.60 11.30 17.72
N THR A 116 0.74 10.36 16.79
CA THR A 116 1.99 9.58 16.67
C THR A 116 3.16 10.47 16.29
N LYS A 117 2.99 11.37 15.33
CA LYS A 117 4.00 12.36 14.95
C LYS A 117 4.37 13.26 16.14
N GLU A 118 3.38 13.76 16.87
CA GLU A 118 3.61 14.60 18.05
C GLU A 118 4.38 13.86 19.15
N LEU A 119 3.99 12.62 19.44
CA LEU A 119 4.68 11.74 20.37
C LEU A 119 6.14 11.57 19.98
N VAL A 120 6.39 11.13 18.75
CA VAL A 120 7.74 10.85 18.23
C VAL A 120 8.62 12.11 18.27
N ASN A 121 8.12 13.24 17.80
CA ASN A 121 8.87 14.50 17.82
C ASN A 121 9.14 15.02 19.25
N SER A 122 8.33 14.63 20.22
CA SER A 122 8.48 15.05 21.61
C SER A 122 9.53 14.24 22.38
N LEU A 123 9.98 13.08 21.88
CA LEU A 123 10.92 12.19 22.59
C LEU A 123 12.40 12.62 22.48
N GLY A 124 12.70 13.71 21.77
CA GLY A 124 14.05 14.26 21.59
C GLY A 124 14.85 13.63 20.44
N ASN A 125 16.09 14.08 20.25
CA ASN A 125 16.93 13.66 19.14
C ASN A 125 17.22 12.14 19.18
N GLY A 126 16.84 11.44 18.12
CA GLY A 126 17.24 10.05 17.88
C GLY A 126 16.19 8.99 18.20
N CYS A 127 14.98 9.40 18.61
CA CYS A 127 13.94 8.45 18.96
C CYS A 127 14.42 7.42 19.97
N ASP A 128 14.62 7.89 21.19
CA ASP A 128 15.02 7.03 22.31
C ASP A 128 13.89 6.04 22.62
N VAL A 129 13.77 5.00 21.79
CA VAL A 129 12.75 3.94 21.90
C VAL A 129 12.95 3.18 23.20
N ASP A 130 14.14 3.26 23.79
CA ASP A 130 14.43 2.74 25.12
C ASP A 130 13.66 3.52 26.20
N LYS A 131 13.47 4.85 26.08
CA LYS A 131 12.50 5.58 26.92
C LYS A 131 11.07 5.07 26.77
N LEU A 132 10.66 4.67 25.56
CA LEU A 132 9.34 4.05 25.35
C LEU A 132 9.26 2.63 25.96
N ARG A 133 10.38 1.91 26.04
CA ARG A 133 10.49 0.59 26.71
C ARG A 133 10.55 0.71 28.22
N GLU A 134 11.10 1.80 28.75
CA GLU A 134 11.14 2.09 30.19
C GLU A 134 9.76 2.36 30.80
N LEU A 135 8.77 2.73 29.97
CA LEU A 135 7.38 3.00 30.39
C LEU A 135 6.62 1.80 30.97
N LYS A 136 7.26 0.65 31.17
CA LYS A 136 6.73 -0.51 31.90
C LYS A 136 6.50 -0.25 33.40
N ARG A 137 6.99 0.87 33.94
CA ARG A 137 6.85 1.24 35.36
C ARG A 137 6.14 2.58 35.50
N VAL A 138 5.24 2.69 36.47
CA VAL A 138 4.42 3.91 36.72
C VAL A 138 5.30 5.13 37.02
N ASP A 139 6.42 4.91 37.70
CA ASP A 139 7.45 5.92 38.00
C ASP A 139 8.08 6.57 36.75
N SER A 140 7.92 5.94 35.57
CA SER A 140 8.52 6.36 34.32
C SER A 140 7.69 7.41 33.59
N ILE A 141 6.47 7.71 34.06
CA ILE A 141 5.65 8.83 33.57
C ILE A 141 6.37 10.17 33.76
N ASN A 142 7.06 10.35 34.90
CA ASN A 142 7.83 11.55 35.20
C ASN A 142 9.03 11.75 34.25
N LYS A 143 9.48 10.69 33.57
CA LYS A 143 10.60 10.74 32.61
C LYS A 143 10.17 11.18 31.21
N LEU A 144 8.87 11.25 30.94
CA LEU A 144 8.36 11.72 29.66
C LEU A 144 8.23 13.24 29.62
N PRO A 145 8.56 13.86 28.47
CA PRO A 145 8.16 15.22 28.19
C PRO A 145 6.63 15.36 28.25
N PRO A 146 6.07 16.44 28.85
CA PRO A 146 4.62 16.63 28.97
C PRO A 146 3.87 16.50 27.63
N ARG A 147 4.46 17.00 26.53
CA ARG A 147 3.88 16.86 25.18
C ARG A 147 3.81 15.40 24.70
N ALA A 148 4.82 14.60 25.00
CA ALA A 148 4.82 13.16 24.68
C ALA A 148 3.72 12.44 25.47
N LEU A 149 3.60 12.77 26.76
CA LEU A 149 2.58 12.18 27.63
C LEU A 149 1.16 12.54 27.17
N GLN A 150 0.91 13.81 26.82
CA GLN A 150 -0.38 14.24 26.27
C GLN A 150 -0.71 13.50 24.97
N ALA A 151 0.22 13.46 24.01
CA ALA A 151 0.01 12.75 22.75
C ALA A 151 -0.29 11.26 22.94
N MET A 152 0.30 10.62 23.97
CA MET A 152 -0.02 9.25 24.35
C MET A 152 -1.46 9.09 24.87
N PHE A 153 -1.95 10.00 25.71
CA PHE A 153 -3.33 9.94 26.20
C PHE A 153 -4.33 10.24 25.09
N ASP A 154 -4.07 11.24 24.25
CA ASP A 154 -4.91 11.56 23.09
C ASP A 154 -5.04 10.35 22.15
N LEU A 155 -3.98 9.56 21.98
CA LEU A 155 -4.00 8.30 21.21
C LEU A 155 -4.96 7.27 21.80
N ILE A 156 -5.04 7.18 23.13
CA ILE A 156 -5.94 6.25 23.84
C ILE A 156 -7.40 6.72 23.70
N GLU A 157 -7.64 8.02 23.77
CA GLU A 157 -8.97 8.63 23.64
C GLU A 157 -9.60 8.43 22.24
N ILE A 158 -8.79 8.15 21.22
CA ILE A 158 -9.29 7.80 19.89
C ILE A 158 -10.02 6.44 19.89
N LEU A 159 -9.66 5.51 20.79
CA LEU A 159 -10.21 4.15 20.82
C LEU A 159 -11.74 4.11 21.08
N PRO A 160 -12.30 4.86 22.05
CA PRO A 160 -13.74 5.05 22.21
C PRO A 160 -14.51 5.46 20.94
N SER A 161 -13.84 6.12 20.00
CA SER A 161 -14.44 6.58 18.74
C SER A 161 -14.37 5.56 17.59
N ALA A 162 -13.86 4.36 17.83
CA ALA A 162 -13.77 3.27 16.87
C ALA A 162 -15.16 2.72 16.51
N LYS A 163 -15.86 3.41 15.59
CA LYS A 163 -17.00 2.84 14.87
C LYS A 163 -16.50 2.00 13.70
N ALA A 164 -17.31 1.02 13.28
CA ALA A 164 -17.07 0.30 12.04
C ALA A 164 -16.87 1.30 10.89
N SER A 165 -15.69 1.24 10.27
CA SER A 165 -15.33 2.11 9.17
C SER A 165 -16.12 1.74 7.90
N GLN A 166 -16.52 2.72 7.11
CA GLN A 166 -17.14 2.54 5.80
C GLN A 166 -16.13 2.35 4.65
N ASP A 167 -14.85 2.13 4.96
CA ASP A 167 -13.79 1.97 3.93
C ASP A 167 -13.98 0.70 3.06
N ASP A 168 -14.97 -0.14 3.35
CA ASP A 168 -15.29 -1.34 2.57
C ASP A 168 -15.85 -1.02 1.16
N ALA A 169 -16.12 0.26 0.85
CA ALA A 169 -16.61 0.68 -0.47
C ALA A 169 -15.50 1.00 -1.48
N ASP A 170 -14.24 1.16 -1.05
CA ASP A 170 -13.14 1.45 -1.97
C ASP A 170 -12.70 0.19 -2.73
N THR A 171 -12.48 0.33 -4.04
CA THR A 171 -11.99 -0.77 -4.88
C THR A 171 -10.51 -1.10 -4.60
N ILE A 172 -10.00 -2.23 -5.11
CA ILE A 172 -8.56 -2.54 -5.01
C ILE A 172 -7.76 -1.48 -5.76
N GLY A 173 -8.23 -1.09 -6.95
CA GLY A 173 -7.63 -0.02 -7.77
C GLY A 173 -7.53 1.31 -7.04
N ASP A 174 -8.61 1.76 -6.39
CA ASP A 174 -8.65 3.00 -5.59
C ASP A 174 -7.56 3.05 -4.50
N ARG A 175 -7.35 1.92 -3.83
CA ARG A 175 -6.35 1.78 -2.77
C ARG A 175 -4.93 1.76 -3.35
N LEU A 176 -4.70 1.06 -4.46
CA LEU A 176 -3.41 1.04 -5.15
C LEU A 176 -3.04 2.41 -5.72
N ASP A 177 -4.00 3.17 -6.26
CA ASP A 177 -3.78 4.53 -6.75
C ASP A 177 -3.30 5.45 -5.62
N SER A 178 -3.90 5.33 -4.44
CA SER A 178 -3.51 6.11 -3.26
C SER A 178 -2.11 5.74 -2.77
N VAL A 179 -1.73 4.46 -2.86
CA VAL A 179 -0.37 3.99 -2.54
C VAL A 179 0.65 4.52 -3.55
N ALA A 180 0.32 4.53 -4.84
CA ALA A 180 1.18 5.07 -5.90
C ALA A 180 1.39 6.60 -5.76
N GLU A 181 0.32 7.34 -5.44
CA GLU A 181 0.38 8.77 -5.15
C GLU A 181 1.28 9.04 -3.93
N TYR A 182 1.09 8.28 -2.85
CA TYR A 182 1.93 8.35 -1.66
C TYR A 182 3.40 8.06 -1.99
N ALA A 183 3.71 7.01 -2.75
CA ALA A 183 5.07 6.66 -3.12
C ALA A 183 5.76 7.79 -3.90
N THR A 184 5.04 8.43 -4.83
CA THR A 184 5.51 9.59 -5.59
C THR A 184 5.78 10.79 -4.67
N ALA A 185 4.82 11.15 -3.83
CA ALA A 185 4.93 12.28 -2.92
C ALA A 185 6.03 12.08 -1.86
N PHE A 186 6.14 10.86 -1.31
CA PHE A 186 7.16 10.50 -0.33
C PHE A 186 8.55 10.56 -0.97
N SER A 187 8.73 9.99 -2.17
CA SER A 187 10.02 10.00 -2.87
C SER A 187 10.53 11.42 -3.13
N ALA A 188 9.65 12.32 -3.60
CA ALA A 188 10.01 13.72 -3.82
C ALA A 188 10.43 14.42 -2.51
N ARG A 189 9.69 14.19 -1.41
CA ARG A 189 10.00 14.76 -0.10
C ARG A 189 11.26 14.19 0.52
N PHE A 190 11.46 12.88 0.38
CA PHE A 190 12.65 12.19 0.83
C PHE A 190 13.89 12.71 0.11
N ALA A 191 13.85 12.85 -1.22
CA ALA A 191 14.94 13.43 -2.00
C ALA A 191 15.26 14.87 -1.58
N ALA A 192 14.24 15.72 -1.39
CA ALA A 192 14.42 17.09 -0.90
C ALA A 192 15.03 17.12 0.51
N ARG A 193 14.57 16.25 1.41
CA ARG A 193 15.09 16.11 2.78
C ARG A 193 16.53 15.62 2.80
N MET A 194 16.90 14.68 1.93
CA MET A 194 18.26 14.16 1.80
C MET A 194 19.21 15.21 1.24
N LYS A 195 18.75 16.05 0.31
CA LYS A 195 19.52 17.21 -0.19
C LYS A 195 19.75 18.26 0.89
N ALA A 196 18.74 18.53 1.72
CA ALA A 196 18.83 19.54 2.78
C ALA A 196 19.70 19.11 3.97
N LYS A 197 19.63 17.84 4.37
CA LYS A 197 20.43 17.28 5.47
C LYS A 197 20.77 15.82 5.15
N PRO A 198 21.95 15.55 4.57
CA PRO A 198 22.43 14.19 4.31
C PRO A 198 22.55 13.37 5.61
N PHE A 199 22.76 12.06 5.48
CA PHE A 199 22.84 11.09 6.60
C PHE A 199 23.67 11.59 7.81
N PRO A 200 23.31 11.17 9.05
CA PRO A 200 22.38 10.09 9.39
C PRO A 200 20.91 10.52 9.43
N PHE A 201 20.04 9.68 8.88
CA PHE A 201 18.58 9.79 8.92
C PHE A 201 18.06 8.73 9.90
N ASN A 202 17.44 9.16 11.00
CA ASN A 202 16.95 8.21 12.01
C ASN A 202 15.52 7.72 11.68
N GLU A 203 15.16 6.52 12.15
CA GLU A 203 13.89 5.86 11.84
C GLU A 203 12.65 6.71 12.18
N CYS A 204 12.77 7.66 13.10
CA CYS A 204 11.67 8.52 13.50
C CYS A 204 11.55 9.81 12.71
N GLU A 205 12.68 10.36 12.23
CA GLU A 205 12.65 11.35 11.16
C GLU A 205 11.98 10.75 9.91
N GLU A 206 12.23 9.47 9.61
CA GLU A 206 11.54 8.75 8.54
C GLU A 206 10.05 8.60 8.82
N LEU A 207 9.67 8.08 10.01
CA LEU A 207 8.27 7.91 10.39
C LEU A 207 7.49 9.23 10.34
N THR A 208 8.07 10.32 10.87
CA THR A 208 7.47 11.66 10.79
C THR A 208 7.31 12.11 9.35
N LEU A 209 8.32 11.90 8.48
CA LEU A 209 8.22 12.25 7.06
C LEU A 209 7.14 11.45 6.34
N ARG A 210 6.99 10.16 6.66
CA ARG A 210 5.94 9.30 6.12
C ARG A 210 4.55 9.79 6.54
N ILE A 211 4.37 10.11 7.82
CA ILE A 211 3.11 10.66 8.35
C ILE A 211 2.80 12.02 7.68
N ASP A 212 3.77 12.92 7.60
CA ASP A 212 3.60 14.23 6.97
C ASP A 212 3.23 14.13 5.50
N THR A 213 3.75 13.12 4.80
CA THR A 213 3.35 12.81 3.44
C THR A 213 1.86 12.48 3.37
N ILE A 214 1.38 11.55 4.20
CA ILE A 214 -0.03 11.16 4.24
C ILE A 214 -0.92 12.34 4.59
N LEU A 215 -0.61 13.09 5.65
CA LEU A 215 -1.45 14.20 6.13
C LEU A 215 -1.62 15.33 5.10
N SER A 216 -0.66 15.46 4.19
CA SER A 216 -0.68 16.48 3.15
C SER A 216 -1.33 16.07 1.82
N MET A 217 -1.66 14.78 1.65
CA MET A 217 -2.35 14.31 0.46
C MET A 217 -3.77 14.88 0.41
N ALA A 218 -4.36 14.94 -0.79
CA ALA A 218 -5.76 15.31 -0.95
C ALA A 218 -6.68 14.12 -0.61
N ASP A 219 -7.93 14.41 -0.22
CA ASP A 219 -8.96 13.38 -0.19
C ASP A 219 -9.38 13.03 -1.63
N PRO A 220 -9.68 11.75 -1.97
CA PRO A 220 -9.81 10.61 -1.06
C PRO A 220 -8.50 9.87 -0.72
N ALA A 221 -7.40 10.15 -1.44
CA ALA A 221 -6.15 9.41 -1.32
C ALA A 221 -5.54 9.46 0.10
N ARG A 222 -5.63 10.59 0.79
CA ARG A 222 -5.23 10.75 2.19
C ARG A 222 -5.95 9.76 3.12
N ARG A 223 -7.28 9.61 2.99
CA ARG A 223 -8.08 8.70 3.82
C ARG A 223 -7.74 7.25 3.57
N ARG A 224 -7.56 6.87 2.30
CA ARG A 224 -7.18 5.52 1.87
C ARG A 224 -5.76 5.18 2.33
N MET A 225 -4.80 6.07 2.11
CA MET A 225 -3.42 5.86 2.53
C MET A 225 -3.29 5.81 4.05
N SER A 226 -4.10 6.56 4.81
CA SER A 226 -4.13 6.44 6.27
C SER A 226 -4.53 5.02 6.71
N LEU A 227 -5.45 4.35 6.00
CA LEU A 227 -5.81 2.95 6.29
C LEU A 227 -4.65 2.00 5.99
N GLU A 228 -4.01 2.14 4.83
CA GLU A 228 -2.86 1.31 4.46
C GLU A 228 -1.70 1.48 5.43
N PHE A 229 -1.42 2.72 5.85
CA PHE A 229 -0.36 2.99 6.81
C PHE A 229 -0.67 2.40 8.20
N MET A 230 -1.93 2.47 8.64
CA MET A 230 -2.36 1.81 9.87
C MET A 230 -2.20 0.29 9.79
N LYS A 231 -2.46 -0.33 8.63
CA LYS A 231 -2.22 -1.76 8.40
C LYS A 231 -0.73 -2.10 8.52
N ILE A 232 0.16 -1.29 7.94
CA ILE A 232 1.62 -1.41 8.08
C ILE A 232 2.03 -1.38 9.56
N LEU A 233 1.61 -0.35 10.30
CA LEU A 233 1.92 -0.20 11.73
C LEU A 233 1.38 -1.37 12.57
N GLY A 234 0.19 -1.88 12.20
CA GLY A 234 -0.48 -2.99 12.88
C GLY A 234 -0.01 -4.39 12.46
N GLY A 235 0.86 -4.49 11.46
CA GLY A 235 1.28 -5.78 10.91
C GLY A 235 0.16 -6.57 10.22
N ARG A 236 -0.79 -5.86 9.63
CA ARG A 236 -1.88 -6.45 8.85
C ARG A 236 -1.53 -6.42 7.35
N PRO A 237 -2.03 -7.38 6.55
CA PRO A 237 -1.90 -7.32 5.10
C PRO A 237 -2.43 -5.98 4.54
N THR A 238 -1.62 -5.33 3.71
CA THR A 238 -1.96 -4.13 2.94
C THR A 238 -2.53 -4.53 1.59
N VAL A 239 -3.10 -3.56 0.85
CA VAL A 239 -3.54 -3.81 -0.55
C VAL A 239 -2.41 -4.39 -1.41
N LEU A 240 -1.17 -3.95 -1.17
CA LEU A 240 0.02 -4.47 -1.86
C LEU A 240 0.21 -5.96 -1.59
N ALA A 241 0.20 -6.35 -0.31
CA ALA A 241 0.36 -7.75 0.09
C ALA A 241 -0.78 -8.63 -0.44
N ASP A 242 -2.01 -8.13 -0.39
CA ASP A 242 -3.20 -8.82 -0.90
C ASP A 242 -3.04 -9.09 -2.41
N VAL A 243 -2.67 -8.08 -3.19
CA VAL A 243 -2.53 -8.18 -4.66
C VAL A 243 -1.32 -9.02 -5.09
N VAL A 244 -0.19 -8.94 -4.38
CA VAL A 244 0.97 -9.79 -4.70
C VAL A 244 0.68 -11.27 -4.40
N THR A 245 -0.10 -11.53 -3.35
CA THR A 245 -0.48 -12.91 -2.96
C THR A 245 -1.55 -13.49 -3.88
N ASP A 246 -2.60 -12.71 -4.17
CA ASP A 246 -3.68 -13.09 -5.08
C ASP A 246 -3.95 -11.98 -6.12
N PRO A 247 -3.19 -11.97 -7.23
CA PRO A 247 -3.32 -10.91 -8.22
C PRO A 247 -4.58 -11.02 -9.08
N ARG A 248 -5.29 -12.15 -9.05
CA ARG A 248 -6.41 -12.41 -9.97
C ARG A 248 -7.58 -11.47 -9.70
N SER A 249 -7.90 -11.21 -8.44
CA SER A 249 -9.00 -10.28 -8.10
C SER A 249 -8.75 -8.89 -8.66
N TYR A 250 -7.50 -8.39 -8.62
CA TYR A 250 -7.17 -7.09 -9.18
C TYR A 250 -7.14 -7.09 -10.72
N LEU A 251 -6.61 -8.16 -11.32
CA LEU A 251 -6.66 -8.34 -12.78
C LEU A 251 -8.11 -8.29 -13.28
N ASP A 252 -9.02 -8.98 -12.59
CA ASP A 252 -10.44 -9.07 -12.97
C ASP A 252 -11.17 -7.74 -12.80
N GLU A 253 -10.84 -6.98 -11.74
CA GLU A 253 -11.43 -5.67 -11.45
C GLU A 253 -10.96 -4.58 -12.42
N ALA A 254 -9.64 -4.45 -12.62
CA ALA A 254 -9.04 -3.29 -13.27
C ALA A 254 -8.55 -3.53 -14.71
N PHE A 255 -8.40 -4.79 -15.11
CA PHE A 255 -7.91 -5.18 -16.44
C PHE A 255 -8.98 -5.95 -17.22
N ASP A 256 -10.24 -5.52 -17.11
CA ASP A 256 -11.31 -5.91 -18.04
C ASP A 256 -11.51 -4.82 -19.11
N SER A 257 -11.74 -5.19 -20.38
CA SER A 257 -11.96 -4.20 -21.45
C SER A 257 -13.18 -3.31 -21.17
N GLN A 258 -14.14 -3.78 -20.37
CA GLN A 258 -15.29 -2.98 -19.91
C GLN A 258 -14.92 -1.95 -18.83
N ALA A 259 -13.78 -2.09 -18.15
CA ALA A 259 -13.23 -1.14 -17.20
C ALA A 259 -12.37 -0.04 -17.86
N LEU A 260 -12.26 -0.04 -19.19
CA LEU A 260 -11.63 1.03 -19.95
C LEU A 260 -12.57 2.25 -20.08
N PRO A 261 -12.01 3.47 -20.24
CA PRO A 261 -12.81 4.65 -20.59
C PRO A 261 -13.72 4.40 -21.79
N SER A 262 -14.89 5.03 -21.81
CA SER A 262 -15.87 4.86 -22.88
C SER A 262 -15.30 5.14 -24.26
N ALA A 263 -14.43 6.14 -24.40
CA ALA A 263 -13.81 6.50 -25.67
C ALA A 263 -13.00 5.33 -26.27
N MET A 264 -12.10 4.73 -25.47
CA MET A 264 -11.38 3.52 -25.86
C MET A 264 -12.31 2.35 -26.20
N ARG A 265 -13.37 2.12 -25.40
CA ARG A 265 -14.32 1.03 -25.66
C ARG A 265 -15.03 1.15 -27.00
N THR A 266 -15.21 2.36 -27.53
CA THR A 266 -15.86 2.55 -28.84
C THR A 266 -14.99 2.18 -30.04
N VAL A 267 -13.67 2.17 -29.87
CA VAL A 267 -12.72 1.80 -30.94
C VAL A 267 -12.26 0.35 -30.87
N LEU A 268 -12.59 -0.36 -29.77
CA LEU A 268 -12.30 -1.77 -29.62
C LEU A 268 -13.39 -2.63 -30.28
N PRO A 269 -13.02 -3.84 -30.76
CA PRO A 269 -14.00 -4.80 -31.27
C PRO A 269 -15.03 -5.17 -30.20
N ALA A 270 -16.22 -5.59 -30.64
CA ALA A 270 -17.26 -6.05 -29.74
C ALA A 270 -16.89 -7.42 -29.13
N ASP A 271 -17.40 -7.69 -27.92
CA ASP A 271 -17.31 -9.01 -27.28
C ASP A 271 -17.70 -10.14 -28.26
N GLY A 272 -16.85 -11.16 -28.38
CA GLY A 272 -17.05 -12.30 -29.26
C GLY A 272 -16.75 -12.08 -30.74
N SER A 273 -16.38 -10.86 -31.17
CA SER A 273 -16.17 -10.57 -32.60
C SER A 273 -14.81 -11.01 -33.14
N GLN A 274 -13.84 -11.29 -32.27
CA GLN A 274 -12.48 -11.72 -32.64
C GLN A 274 -12.04 -12.91 -31.78
N HIS A 275 -12.25 -14.12 -32.31
CA HIS A 275 -11.84 -15.36 -31.66
C HIS A 275 -10.34 -15.60 -31.81
N LEU A 276 -9.61 -15.64 -30.69
CA LEU A 276 -8.22 -16.08 -30.64
C LEU A 276 -8.16 -17.59 -30.36
N PRO A 277 -7.10 -18.31 -30.78
CA PRO A 277 -6.99 -19.78 -30.66
C PRO A 277 -6.68 -20.26 -29.24
N PHE A 278 -6.96 -19.44 -28.22
CA PHE A 278 -6.74 -19.74 -26.82
C PHE A 278 -7.68 -18.89 -25.96
N SER A 279 -7.99 -19.43 -24.78
CA SER A 279 -8.50 -18.70 -23.62
C SER A 279 -7.36 -18.28 -22.69
N THR A 280 -6.33 -19.12 -22.55
CA THR A 280 -5.19 -18.83 -21.68
C THR A 280 -3.89 -19.44 -22.22
N ILE A 281 -2.82 -18.65 -22.20
CA ILE A 281 -1.43 -19.12 -22.38
C ILE A 281 -0.73 -18.93 -21.04
N THR A 282 -0.01 -19.94 -20.57
CA THR A 282 0.84 -19.84 -19.38
C THR A 282 2.25 -20.29 -19.73
N ILE A 283 3.22 -19.44 -19.39
CA ILE A 283 4.65 -19.68 -19.60
C ILE A 283 5.33 -19.68 -18.24
N ASP A 284 6.07 -20.74 -17.98
CA ASP A 284 7.00 -20.85 -16.87
C ASP A 284 8.41 -20.76 -17.46
N GLY A 285 9.21 -19.82 -16.96
CA GLY A 285 10.54 -19.57 -17.48
C GLY A 285 11.39 -18.74 -16.54
N GLU A 286 12.60 -18.45 -16.99
CA GLU A 286 13.54 -17.58 -16.32
C GLU A 286 14.31 -16.75 -17.34
N TRP A 287 14.87 -15.64 -16.89
CA TRP A 287 15.82 -14.86 -17.69
C TRP A 287 17.24 -15.23 -17.30
N ALA A 288 17.97 -15.82 -18.24
CA ALA A 288 19.38 -16.17 -18.06
C ALA A 288 20.27 -15.09 -18.67
N GLY A 289 21.24 -14.60 -17.89
CA GLY A 289 22.17 -13.58 -18.33
C GLY A 289 22.68 -12.70 -17.21
N ASN A 290 23.25 -11.55 -17.59
CA ASN A 290 23.83 -10.58 -16.67
C ASN A 290 23.07 -9.25 -16.62
N LEU A 291 21.99 -9.09 -17.38
CA LEU A 291 21.18 -7.88 -17.33
C LEU A 291 20.40 -7.81 -16.00
N ALA A 292 20.80 -6.89 -15.12
CA ALA A 292 20.30 -6.80 -13.74
C ALA A 292 18.77 -6.64 -13.61
N LEU A 293 18.09 -6.13 -14.64
CA LEU A 293 16.63 -6.00 -14.65
C LEU A 293 15.91 -7.34 -14.72
N THR A 294 16.55 -8.36 -15.28
CA THR A 294 15.93 -9.64 -15.61
C THR A 294 16.67 -10.84 -15.01
N SER A 295 17.99 -10.74 -14.78
CA SER A 295 18.83 -11.90 -14.46
C SER A 295 18.44 -12.66 -13.18
N GLY A 296 18.42 -13.99 -13.31
CA GLY A 296 18.35 -14.93 -12.17
C GLY A 296 16.99 -14.98 -11.48
N LYS A 297 15.93 -14.53 -12.14
CA LYS A 297 14.56 -14.56 -11.61
C LYS A 297 13.68 -15.45 -12.49
N GLY A 298 13.10 -16.46 -11.86
CA GLY A 298 12.01 -17.23 -12.46
C GLY A 298 10.77 -16.37 -12.58
N PHE A 299 9.89 -16.72 -13.50
CA PHE A 299 8.61 -16.07 -13.65
C PHE A 299 7.52 -17.02 -14.12
N VAL A 300 6.28 -16.67 -13.81
CA VAL A 300 5.08 -17.25 -14.41
C VAL A 300 4.32 -16.15 -15.13
N TYR A 301 4.22 -16.29 -16.45
CA TYR A 301 3.55 -15.33 -17.32
C TYR A 301 2.26 -15.92 -17.86
N THR A 302 1.14 -15.29 -17.55
CA THR A 302 -0.19 -15.72 -17.96
C THR A 302 -0.81 -14.69 -18.88
N ILE A 303 -1.26 -15.11 -20.05
CA ILE A 303 -1.98 -14.31 -21.02
C ILE A 303 -3.39 -14.85 -21.11
N THR A 304 -4.40 -13.99 -20.96
CA THR A 304 -5.81 -14.39 -20.98
C THR A 304 -6.58 -13.61 -22.04
N ASN A 305 -7.27 -14.35 -22.91
CA ASN A 305 -8.28 -13.84 -23.83
C ASN A 305 -9.66 -14.12 -23.21
N ARG A 306 -10.22 -13.11 -22.52
CA ARG A 306 -11.46 -13.28 -21.73
C ARG A 306 -12.71 -13.16 -22.58
N ARG A 307 -12.76 -12.17 -23.48
CA ARG A 307 -14.00 -11.74 -24.17
C ARG A 307 -14.05 -12.11 -25.65
N ASN A 308 -12.97 -12.64 -26.22
CA ASN A 308 -12.86 -12.84 -27.67
C ASN A 308 -13.18 -11.54 -28.44
N ASP A 309 -12.70 -10.41 -27.94
CA ASP A 309 -12.73 -9.08 -28.57
C ASP A 309 -11.36 -8.71 -29.15
N GLY A 310 -10.41 -9.66 -29.16
CA GLY A 310 -9.02 -9.44 -29.58
C GLY A 310 -8.16 -8.71 -28.55
N VAL A 311 -8.74 -8.30 -27.42
CA VAL A 311 -8.00 -7.73 -26.28
C VAL A 311 -7.49 -8.86 -25.39
N ILE A 312 -6.21 -8.81 -25.08
CA ILE A 312 -5.57 -9.75 -24.15
C ILE A 312 -5.20 -9.03 -22.85
N THR A 313 -5.17 -9.81 -21.79
CA THR A 313 -4.67 -9.39 -20.49
C THR A 313 -3.46 -10.22 -20.13
N GLU A 314 -2.49 -9.57 -19.50
CA GLU A 314 -1.20 -10.12 -19.18
C GLU A 314 -0.97 -10.02 -17.67
N LEU A 315 -0.54 -11.13 -17.08
CA LEU A 315 -0.16 -11.24 -15.68
C LEU A 315 1.21 -11.90 -15.61
N LEU A 316 2.25 -11.12 -15.35
CA LEU A 316 3.60 -11.61 -15.12
C LEU A 316 3.88 -11.60 -13.62
N ARG A 317 4.17 -12.77 -13.07
CA ARG A 317 4.63 -12.93 -11.69
C ARG A 317 6.10 -13.28 -11.69
N THR A 318 6.93 -12.39 -11.19
CA THR A 318 8.33 -12.71 -10.92
C THR A 318 8.42 -13.44 -9.58
N VAL A 319 9.06 -14.61 -9.57
CA VAL A 319 9.17 -15.47 -8.39
C VAL A 319 10.61 -15.58 -7.91
N ASP A 320 10.77 -15.77 -6.61
CA ASP A 320 12.07 -16.12 -6.02
C ASP A 320 12.37 -17.63 -6.15
N ASN A 321 13.53 -18.05 -5.64
CA ASN A 321 13.97 -19.45 -5.66
C ASN A 321 13.04 -20.40 -4.88
N ALA A 322 12.19 -19.88 -3.98
CA ALA A 322 11.19 -20.66 -3.25
C ALA A 322 9.84 -20.68 -3.97
N GLY A 323 9.72 -20.03 -5.13
CA GLY A 323 8.49 -19.91 -5.90
C GLY A 323 7.53 -18.84 -5.36
N ALA A 324 7.93 -18.03 -4.37
CA ALA A 324 7.08 -16.97 -3.85
C ALA A 324 7.10 -15.77 -4.79
N THR A 325 5.92 -15.21 -5.07
CA THR A 325 5.77 -14.04 -5.95
C THR A 325 6.31 -12.79 -5.25
N GLN A 326 7.21 -12.08 -5.94
CA GLN A 326 7.86 -10.86 -5.44
C GLN A 326 7.36 -9.60 -6.15
N VAL A 327 7.12 -9.72 -7.46
CA VAL A 327 6.64 -8.64 -8.32
C VAL A 327 5.51 -9.18 -9.18
N VAL A 328 4.47 -8.37 -9.33
CA VAL A 328 3.37 -8.63 -10.26
C VAL A 328 3.27 -7.48 -11.25
N ASP A 329 3.42 -7.78 -12.53
CA ASP A 329 3.14 -6.85 -13.62
C ASP A 329 1.82 -7.24 -14.29
N PHE A 330 0.95 -6.23 -14.42
CA PHE A 330 -0.34 -6.31 -15.09
C PHE A 330 -0.27 -5.54 -16.40
N GLY A 331 -0.80 -6.14 -17.46
CA GLY A 331 -0.89 -5.51 -18.77
C GLY A 331 -2.22 -5.81 -19.45
N MET A 332 -2.66 -4.89 -20.30
CA MET A 332 -3.78 -5.08 -21.22
C MET A 332 -3.36 -4.56 -22.59
N TYR A 333 -3.61 -5.36 -23.62
CA TYR A 333 -3.16 -5.07 -24.97
C TYR A 333 -4.26 -5.34 -25.99
N TYR A 334 -4.30 -4.52 -27.03
CA TYR A 334 -5.02 -4.80 -28.27
C TYR A 334 -3.98 -4.82 -29.39
N GLY A 335 -3.72 -6.00 -29.94
CA GLY A 335 -2.61 -6.16 -30.86
C GLY A 335 -1.26 -5.90 -30.17
N LEU A 336 -0.44 -5.04 -30.77
CA LEU A 336 0.81 -4.56 -30.17
C LEU A 336 0.61 -3.36 -29.23
N MET A 337 -0.58 -2.76 -29.20
CA MET A 337 -0.84 -1.55 -28.45
C MET A 337 -1.05 -1.85 -26.96
N PRO A 338 -0.19 -1.32 -26.07
CA PRO A 338 -0.47 -1.34 -24.65
C PRO A 338 -1.63 -0.39 -24.36
N LEU A 339 -2.73 -0.90 -23.82
CA LEU A 339 -3.88 -0.10 -23.42
C LEU A 339 -3.73 0.40 -21.98
N ARG A 340 -3.27 -0.48 -21.09
CA ARG A 340 -3.14 -0.21 -19.66
C ARG A 340 -2.05 -1.10 -19.06
N ASN A 341 -1.29 -0.59 -18.11
CA ASN A 341 -0.36 -1.41 -17.33
C ASN A 341 -0.16 -0.88 -15.89
N ARG A 342 0.30 -1.77 -15.01
CA ARG A 342 0.70 -1.45 -13.64
C ARG A 342 1.62 -2.51 -13.09
N GLN A 343 2.59 -2.10 -12.27
CA GLN A 343 3.42 -3.00 -11.47
C GLN A 343 3.08 -2.86 -9.99
N VAL A 344 3.07 -3.99 -9.27
CA VAL A 344 2.85 -4.07 -7.82
C VAL A 344 3.90 -4.97 -7.18
N THR A 345 4.48 -4.50 -6.08
CA THR A 345 5.37 -5.26 -5.17
C THR A 345 4.84 -5.18 -3.75
N TYR A 346 5.47 -5.87 -2.79
CA TYR A 346 5.13 -5.71 -1.38
C TYR A 346 5.42 -4.30 -0.82
N GLU A 347 6.23 -3.50 -1.52
CA GLU A 347 6.73 -2.21 -1.04
C GLU A 347 6.07 -1.00 -1.74
N TYR A 348 5.70 -1.16 -3.01
CA TYR A 348 5.10 -0.07 -3.79
C TYR A 348 4.15 -0.59 -4.88
N ALA A 349 3.31 0.31 -5.36
CA ALA A 349 2.58 0.17 -6.62
C ALA A 349 2.94 1.35 -7.53
N THR A 350 3.06 1.09 -8.83
CA THR A 350 3.20 2.17 -9.81
C THR A 350 1.84 2.82 -10.05
N PRO A 351 1.78 4.07 -10.53
CA PRO A 351 0.52 4.62 -11.02
C PRO A 351 -0.05 3.73 -12.13
N LEU A 352 -1.37 3.72 -12.28
CA LEU A 352 -2.04 2.98 -13.36
C LEU A 352 -1.77 3.73 -14.65
N ALA A 353 -0.96 3.15 -15.51
CA ALA A 353 -0.67 3.75 -16.79
C ALA A 353 -1.80 3.44 -17.76
N LEU A 354 -2.27 4.45 -18.48
CA LEU A 354 -3.36 4.35 -19.46
C LEU A 354 -2.92 5.00 -20.77
N PHE A 355 -3.25 4.34 -21.86
CA PHE A 355 -3.06 4.91 -23.19
C PHE A 355 -4.23 5.84 -23.53
N THR A 356 -3.95 7.01 -24.09
CA THR A 356 -4.95 8.08 -24.23
C THR A 356 -5.26 8.49 -25.67
N ASP A 357 -4.57 7.94 -26.67
CA ASP A 357 -4.80 8.28 -28.08
C ASP A 357 -5.61 7.18 -28.79
N ASP A 358 -6.93 7.34 -28.85
CA ASP A 358 -7.81 6.32 -29.44
C ASP A 358 -7.56 6.11 -30.95
N ALA A 359 -7.04 7.11 -31.67
CA ALA A 359 -6.77 7.00 -33.11
C ALA A 359 -5.54 6.10 -33.35
N GLU A 360 -4.53 6.19 -32.49
CA GLU A 360 -3.36 5.30 -32.54
C GLU A 360 -3.72 3.84 -32.22
N ILE A 361 -4.71 3.58 -31.36
CA ILE A 361 -5.18 2.21 -31.08
C ILE A 361 -5.63 1.50 -32.36
N VAL A 362 -6.36 2.19 -33.23
CA VAL A 362 -6.87 1.63 -34.49
C VAL A 362 -5.75 1.51 -35.53
N ALA A 363 -4.93 2.55 -35.67
CA ALA A 363 -3.87 2.60 -36.69
C ALA A 363 -2.82 1.51 -36.49
N GLN A 364 -2.47 1.20 -35.24
CA GLN A 364 -1.40 0.28 -34.89
C GLN A 364 -1.85 -1.17 -34.71
N ASN A 365 -3.09 -1.52 -35.12
CA ASN A 365 -3.55 -2.91 -35.16
C ASN A 365 -3.73 -3.46 -36.59
N MET A 366 -3.03 -2.85 -37.56
CA MET A 366 -3.00 -3.31 -38.95
C MET A 366 -1.99 -4.47 -39.14
N PRO A 367 -2.16 -5.33 -40.17
CA PRO A 367 -1.22 -6.42 -40.43
C PRO A 367 0.19 -5.90 -40.74
N PHE A 368 1.19 -6.35 -39.98
CA PHE A 368 2.58 -5.92 -40.15
C PHE A 368 3.35 -6.73 -41.19
N GLN A 369 4.25 -6.06 -41.92
CA GLN A 369 5.12 -6.70 -42.90
C GLN A 369 6.60 -6.64 -42.50
N SER A 370 7.40 -7.56 -43.06
CA SER A 370 8.86 -7.55 -42.90
C SER A 370 9.44 -6.22 -43.39
N GLY A 371 10.33 -5.63 -42.59
CA GLY A 371 10.98 -4.34 -42.85
C GLY A 371 10.17 -3.12 -42.41
N GLU A 372 8.93 -3.30 -41.94
CA GLU A 372 8.11 -2.23 -41.41
C GLU A 372 8.69 -1.67 -40.10
N LYS A 373 8.52 -0.38 -39.91
CA LYS A 373 8.95 0.34 -38.71
C LYS A 373 7.75 0.92 -38.00
N LEU A 374 7.74 0.78 -36.70
CA LEU A 374 6.61 1.11 -35.85
C LEU A 374 7.12 1.86 -34.63
N SER A 375 6.60 3.06 -34.37
CA SER A 375 6.85 3.77 -33.13
C SER A 375 5.59 3.72 -32.29
N LEU A 376 5.68 3.14 -31.09
CA LEU A 376 4.55 2.98 -30.19
C LEU A 376 4.83 3.75 -28.90
N PRO A 377 3.95 4.65 -28.47
CA PRO A 377 4.11 5.28 -27.17
C PRO A 377 3.87 4.26 -26.05
N PHE A 378 4.54 4.46 -24.91
CA PHE A 378 4.15 3.78 -23.68
C PHE A 378 2.93 4.46 -23.05
N PRO A 379 2.05 3.72 -22.37
CA PRO A 379 0.97 4.32 -21.58
C PRO A 379 1.53 5.26 -20.52
N ALA A 380 0.80 6.33 -20.23
CA ALA A 380 1.22 7.34 -19.27
C ALA A 380 0.46 7.21 -17.94
N PRO A 381 1.11 7.47 -16.79
CA PRO A 381 2.55 7.74 -16.65
C PRO A 381 3.38 6.44 -16.78
N SER A 382 4.56 6.55 -17.37
CA SER A 382 5.49 5.42 -17.45
C SER A 382 6.23 5.21 -16.13
N TYR A 383 6.18 4.00 -15.58
CA TYR A 383 6.82 3.69 -14.30
C TYR A 383 8.33 3.49 -14.40
N ASN A 384 8.83 3.10 -15.57
CA ASN A 384 10.24 2.84 -15.83
C ASN A 384 10.93 3.99 -16.59
N GLY A 385 10.20 5.08 -16.86
CA GLY A 385 10.67 6.30 -17.52
C GLY A 385 10.81 6.19 -19.05
N TYR A 386 10.57 5.02 -19.64
CA TYR A 386 10.51 4.87 -21.10
C TYR A 386 9.21 5.50 -21.62
N THR A 387 9.31 6.29 -22.69
CA THR A 387 8.19 7.06 -23.25
C THR A 387 7.68 6.47 -24.56
N ARG A 388 8.54 5.77 -25.30
CA ARG A 388 8.14 5.03 -26.52
C ARG A 388 9.02 3.80 -26.77
N GLN A 389 8.56 2.94 -27.65
CA GLN A 389 9.34 1.85 -28.24
C GLN A 389 9.35 2.01 -29.77
N ASP A 390 10.54 2.03 -30.35
CA ASP A 390 10.73 2.09 -31.80
C ASP A 390 11.10 0.68 -32.29
N CYS A 391 10.16 0.02 -32.97
CA CYS A 391 10.25 -1.36 -33.41
C CYS A 391 10.53 -1.48 -34.91
N VAL A 392 11.31 -2.49 -35.29
CA VAL A 392 11.56 -2.91 -36.66
C VAL A 392 11.18 -4.38 -36.79
N PHE A 393 10.31 -4.69 -37.75
CA PHE A 393 9.90 -6.06 -38.03
C PHE A 393 10.87 -6.73 -39.00
N GLY A 394 11.27 -7.95 -38.67
CA GLY A 394 12.19 -8.77 -39.41
C GLY A 394 11.48 -9.85 -40.21
N LYS A 395 12.10 -11.03 -40.25
CA LYS A 395 11.61 -12.16 -41.06
C LYS A 395 10.40 -12.82 -40.41
N THR A 396 9.55 -13.38 -41.25
CA THR A 396 8.49 -14.29 -40.84
C THR A 396 9.03 -15.73 -40.78
N LYS A 397 8.73 -16.44 -39.70
CA LYS A 397 9.02 -17.86 -39.50
C LYS A 397 7.77 -18.60 -39.02
N ALA A 398 7.81 -19.92 -38.96
CA ALA A 398 6.72 -20.70 -38.38
C ALA A 398 6.66 -20.44 -36.86
N ALA A 399 5.47 -20.24 -36.29
CA ALA A 399 5.31 -20.03 -34.85
C ALA A 399 5.81 -21.24 -34.03
N SER A 400 5.73 -22.44 -34.61
CA SER A 400 6.28 -23.67 -34.05
C SER A 400 7.80 -23.65 -33.83
N SER A 401 8.52 -22.76 -34.53
CA SER A 401 9.96 -22.54 -34.31
C SER A 401 10.27 -21.70 -33.07
N VAL A 402 9.27 -20.98 -32.54
CA VAL A 402 9.36 -20.25 -31.27
C VAL A 402 9.02 -21.21 -30.14
N PHE A 403 7.82 -21.80 -30.20
CA PHE A 403 7.39 -22.85 -29.29
C PHE A 403 6.66 -23.94 -30.09
N PRO A 404 7.01 -25.23 -29.94
CA PRO A 404 6.43 -26.30 -30.75
C PRO A 404 4.90 -26.41 -30.70
N ALA A 405 4.28 -25.96 -29.61
CA ALA A 405 2.83 -25.97 -29.42
C ALA A 405 2.09 -24.87 -30.21
N LEU A 406 2.79 -23.85 -30.72
CA LEU A 406 2.19 -22.77 -31.47
C LEU A 406 2.04 -23.12 -32.95
N THR A 407 0.93 -22.67 -33.53
CA THR A 407 0.60 -22.81 -34.95
C THR A 407 0.70 -21.47 -35.67
N GLY A 408 0.75 -21.49 -37.00
CA GLY A 408 0.72 -20.26 -37.80
C GLY A 408 2.10 -19.59 -37.93
N SER A 409 2.11 -18.27 -37.99
CA SER A 409 3.31 -17.46 -38.26
C SER A 409 3.81 -16.68 -37.06
N ALA A 410 5.12 -16.45 -37.02
CA ALA A 410 5.80 -15.58 -36.07
C ALA A 410 6.63 -14.56 -36.86
N LEU A 411 6.37 -13.27 -36.63
CA LEU A 411 7.11 -12.17 -37.22
C LEU A 411 8.15 -11.69 -36.21
N GLU A 412 9.42 -11.81 -36.53
CA GLU A 412 10.48 -11.31 -35.66
C GLU A 412 10.39 -9.79 -35.52
N PHE A 413 10.74 -9.26 -34.36
CA PHE A 413 10.91 -7.82 -34.18
C PHE A 413 12.08 -7.51 -33.26
N GLN A 414 12.62 -6.31 -33.42
CA GLN A 414 13.50 -5.67 -32.46
C GLN A 414 12.93 -4.30 -32.12
N CYS A 415 12.79 -4.00 -30.84
CA CYS A 415 12.33 -2.71 -30.36
C CYS A 415 13.38 -2.04 -29.48
N ASP A 416 13.63 -0.76 -29.73
CA ASP A 416 14.44 0.09 -28.87
C ASP A 416 13.50 0.85 -27.93
N TRP A 417 13.59 0.59 -26.62
CA TRP A 417 12.84 1.34 -25.61
C TRP A 417 13.60 2.63 -25.29
N ILE A 418 12.91 3.75 -25.46
CA ILE A 418 13.50 5.09 -25.43
C ILE A 418 12.81 5.92 -24.35
N GLY A 419 13.60 6.60 -23.52
CA GLY A 419 13.14 7.49 -22.46
C GLY A 419 14.10 8.65 -22.27
N ALA A 420 13.64 9.73 -21.63
CA ALA A 420 14.50 10.87 -21.31
C ALA A 420 15.54 10.42 -20.28
N ASP A 421 16.82 10.51 -20.65
CA ASP A 421 17.97 10.17 -19.80
C ASP A 421 18.11 8.69 -19.39
N LEU A 422 17.45 7.78 -20.12
CA LEU A 422 17.58 6.35 -19.93
C LEU A 422 18.47 5.70 -21.00
N PRO A 423 19.35 4.76 -20.63
CA PRO A 423 19.99 3.89 -21.61
C PRO A 423 18.94 3.14 -22.43
N ILE A 424 19.16 3.07 -23.74
CA ILE A 424 18.30 2.30 -24.65
C ILE A 424 18.33 0.85 -24.20
N LEU A 425 17.14 0.30 -23.96
CA LEU A 425 16.93 -1.13 -23.74
C LEU A 425 16.43 -1.72 -25.05
N LYS A 426 17.22 -2.62 -25.65
CA LYS A 426 16.84 -3.32 -26.87
C LYS A 426 16.11 -4.59 -26.50
N MET A 427 14.94 -4.78 -27.06
CA MET A 427 14.10 -5.94 -26.84
C MET A 427 13.95 -6.69 -28.15
N HIS A 428 14.37 -7.95 -28.19
CA HIS A 428 14.19 -8.82 -29.35
C HIS A 428 13.07 -9.79 -29.06
N GLY A 429 12.22 -10.03 -30.06
CA GLY A 429 11.06 -10.85 -29.84
C GLY A 429 10.39 -11.32 -31.13
N VAL A 430 9.21 -11.88 -30.94
CA VAL A 430 8.32 -12.32 -32.02
C VAL A 430 6.91 -11.84 -31.76
N TRP A 431 6.28 -11.33 -32.81
CA TRP A 431 4.86 -11.08 -32.86
C TRP A 431 4.17 -12.31 -33.44
N LEU A 432 3.10 -12.77 -32.80
CA LEU A 432 2.26 -13.89 -33.23
C LEU A 432 0.90 -13.33 -33.67
N PRO A 433 0.72 -13.05 -34.97
CA PRO A 433 -0.50 -12.42 -35.47
C PRO A 433 -1.76 -13.23 -35.16
N ASP A 434 -1.72 -14.56 -35.24
CA ASP A 434 -2.90 -15.39 -34.98
C ASP A 434 -3.32 -15.41 -33.49
N TYR A 435 -2.42 -14.97 -32.60
CA TYR A 435 -2.62 -14.99 -31.15
C TYR A 435 -2.80 -13.57 -30.59
N HIS A 436 -2.54 -12.53 -31.38
CA HIS A 436 -2.39 -11.15 -30.90
C HIS A 436 -1.40 -11.02 -29.72
N VAL A 437 -0.34 -11.82 -29.70
CA VAL A 437 0.63 -11.87 -28.60
C VAL A 437 2.03 -11.54 -29.11
N LYS A 438 2.75 -10.71 -28.36
CA LYS A 438 4.21 -10.55 -28.52
C LYS A 438 4.96 -11.29 -27.43
N PHE A 439 6.06 -11.93 -27.80
CA PHE A 439 7.00 -12.54 -26.86
C PHE A 439 8.37 -11.89 -26.98
N TYR A 440 8.89 -11.40 -25.88
CA TYR A 440 10.30 -10.99 -25.79
C TYR A 440 11.15 -12.23 -25.52
N LEU A 441 12.16 -12.45 -26.36
CA LEU A 441 13.08 -13.59 -26.31
C LEU A 441 14.45 -13.21 -25.77
N SER A 442 14.86 -11.95 -25.91
CA SER A 442 16.06 -11.41 -25.28
C SER A 442 15.94 -9.91 -25.03
N ALA A 443 16.75 -9.43 -24.09
CA ALA A 443 16.85 -8.03 -23.72
C ALA A 443 18.34 -7.65 -23.60
N GLU A 444 18.71 -6.48 -24.13
CA GLU A 444 20.08 -5.98 -24.14
C GLU A 444 20.16 -4.51 -23.71
N ARG A 445 21.17 -4.18 -22.90
CA ARG A 445 21.50 -2.80 -22.53
C ARG A 445 23.02 -2.64 -22.45
N GLY A 446 23.60 -1.93 -23.42
CA GLY A 446 25.05 -1.82 -23.51
C GLY A 446 25.68 -3.19 -23.75
N SER A 447 26.59 -3.63 -22.87
CA SER A 447 27.17 -4.98 -22.91
C SER A 447 26.38 -6.03 -22.15
N ASP A 448 25.35 -5.64 -21.41
CA ASP A 448 24.55 -6.58 -20.61
C ASP A 448 23.42 -7.18 -21.45
N ARG A 449 23.20 -8.48 -21.31
CA ARG A 449 22.20 -9.25 -22.05
C ARG A 449 21.55 -10.29 -21.16
N SER A 450 20.26 -10.53 -21.41
CA SER A 450 19.55 -11.71 -20.92
C SER A 450 18.73 -12.33 -22.02
N GLU A 451 18.60 -13.65 -21.97
CA GLU A 451 17.79 -14.47 -22.86
C GLU A 451 16.69 -15.14 -22.06
N LEU A 452 15.53 -15.31 -22.70
CA LEU A 452 14.42 -16.04 -22.14
C LEU A 452 14.71 -17.55 -22.23
N LEU A 453 14.72 -18.22 -21.10
CA LEU A 453 14.66 -19.68 -21.00
C LEU A 453 13.24 -20.08 -20.62
N VAL A 454 12.58 -20.85 -21.48
CA VAL A 454 11.24 -21.38 -21.19
C VAL A 454 11.36 -22.81 -20.69
N HIS A 455 10.80 -23.07 -19.51
CA HIS A 455 10.72 -24.40 -18.93
C HIS A 455 9.45 -25.12 -19.37
N ASN A 456 8.32 -24.39 -19.42
CA ASN A 456 7.04 -24.94 -19.84
C ASN A 456 6.16 -23.89 -20.50
N ILE A 457 5.35 -24.31 -21.46
CA ILE A 457 4.28 -23.52 -22.05
C ILE A 457 3.01 -24.36 -22.12
N THR A 458 1.91 -23.80 -21.64
CA THR A 458 0.58 -24.44 -21.69
C THR A 458 -0.41 -23.50 -22.37
N ILE A 459 -1.15 -24.03 -23.34
CA ILE A 459 -2.18 -23.31 -24.11
C ILE A 459 -3.52 -24.03 -23.89
N ARG A 460 -4.57 -23.28 -23.54
CA ARG A 460 -5.93 -23.80 -23.31
C ARG A 460 -6.99 -23.06 -24.10
#